data_AF-A0A229H9Q6-F1
#
_entry.id   AF-A0A229H9Q6-F1
#
_cell.length_a   1.000
_cell.length_b   1.000
_cell.length_c   1.000
_cell.angle_alpha   90.00
_cell.angle_beta   90.00
_cell.angle_gamma   90.00
#
_symmetry.space_group_name_H-M   'P 1'
#
loop_
_entity.id
_entity.type
_entity.pdbx_description
1 polymer ?
#
loop_
_entity_poly.entity_id
_entity_poly.type
_entity_poly.pdbx_seq_one_letter_code
_entity_poly.pdbx_strand_id
1 'polypeptide(L)'
;MTPGEDSGTRVLGLIGEHLDSIRAQLTDEQYQLLLTRLRALADTPPDDSRAVRRAFQAVRLCLLPLPFDHPVREAVDSVRLVATAPVSLPVVLRTRELLTRLTAGPASTPALPAAPPAPPDTAAIIAAVEHRLLRTPALSAAEVRGRYLGSAPPPELIRLADPDLGDRYPEFQFEPGGGAPYEVVLEVNRVLLADADPWGAADWWLSGNAWLGGGPPVALLGVRPDRELVGAAVALVEGD
;
A
#
# COMPACT_ATOMS: atom_id res chain seq x y z
N MET A 1 21.35 25.05 -0.76
CA MET A 1 20.02 24.50 -1.10
C MET A 1 19.87 24.56 -2.61
N THR A 2 20.06 23.43 -3.29
CA THR A 2 19.88 23.29 -4.74
C THR A 2 18.37 23.16 -5.03
N PRO A 3 17.77 24.11 -5.77
CA PRO A 3 16.38 24.05 -6.14
C PRO A 3 16.23 23.07 -7.31
N GLY A 4 15.60 21.92 -7.06
CA GLY A 4 15.28 20.93 -8.11
C GLY A 4 15.46 19.46 -7.75
N GLU A 5 15.88 19.12 -6.54
CA GLU A 5 15.93 17.71 -6.12
C GLU A 5 14.50 17.21 -5.84
N ASP A 6 13.99 16.37 -6.74
CA ASP A 6 12.72 15.68 -6.59
C ASP A 6 12.69 14.98 -5.22
N SER A 7 11.63 15.20 -4.45
CA SER A 7 11.43 14.61 -3.13
C SER A 7 11.68 13.09 -3.14
N GLY A 8 11.36 12.41 -4.26
CA GLY A 8 11.66 10.99 -4.44
C GLY A 8 13.15 10.64 -4.52
N THR A 9 13.95 11.44 -5.25
CA THR A 9 15.40 11.20 -5.36
C THR A 9 16.13 11.51 -4.06
N ARG A 10 15.63 12.48 -3.28
CA ARG A 10 16.18 12.79 -1.94
C ARG A 10 16.02 11.61 -0.98
N VAL A 11 14.85 10.98 -0.94
CA VAL A 11 14.62 9.78 -0.11
C VAL A 11 15.56 8.64 -0.52
N LEU A 12 15.73 8.38 -1.82
CA LEU A 12 16.65 7.35 -2.30
C LEU A 12 18.12 7.65 -1.96
N GLY A 13 18.52 8.93 -1.97
CA GLY A 13 19.84 9.36 -1.49
C GLY A 13 20.06 9.01 -0.03
N LEU A 14 19.12 9.39 0.84
CA LEU A 14 19.17 9.13 2.27
C LEU A 14 19.14 7.63 2.61
N ILE A 15 18.38 6.82 1.86
CA ILE A 15 18.43 5.36 2.03
C ILE A 15 19.86 4.86 1.81
N GLY A 16 20.54 5.33 0.75
CA GLY A 16 21.92 4.93 0.46
C GLY A 16 22.94 5.40 1.49
N GLU A 17 22.73 6.56 2.12
CA GLU A 17 23.62 7.12 3.15
C GLU A 17 23.45 6.43 4.51
N HIS A 18 22.23 5.97 4.82
CA HIS A 18 21.89 5.41 6.13
C HIS A 18 21.63 3.91 6.12
N LEU A 19 22.17 3.16 5.15
CA LEU A 19 21.94 1.71 5.00
C LEU A 19 22.22 0.91 6.27
N ASP A 20 23.34 1.16 6.95
CA ASP A 20 23.70 0.43 8.17
C ASP A 20 22.74 0.72 9.32
N SER A 21 22.28 1.98 9.43
CA SER A 21 21.28 2.40 10.42
C SER A 21 19.92 1.78 10.12
N ILE A 22 19.49 1.78 8.85
CA ILE A 22 18.25 1.12 8.41
C ILE A 22 18.32 -0.38 8.73
N ARG A 23 19.44 -1.03 8.40
CA ARG A 23 19.63 -2.46 8.64
C ARG A 23 19.59 -2.82 10.13
N ALA A 24 20.10 -1.95 11.00
CA ALA A 24 20.09 -2.15 12.44
C ALA A 24 18.69 -1.97 13.06
N GLN A 25 17.82 -1.18 12.42
CA GLN A 25 16.47 -0.88 12.91
C GLN A 25 15.38 -1.78 12.31
N LEU A 26 15.61 -2.29 11.09
CA LEU A 26 14.70 -3.22 10.43
C LEU A 26 15.06 -4.66 10.75
N THR A 27 14.03 -5.50 10.93
CA THR A 27 14.24 -6.95 10.96
C THR A 27 14.81 -7.44 9.62
N ASP A 28 15.38 -8.64 9.62
CA ASP A 28 15.93 -9.26 8.41
C ASP A 28 14.87 -9.34 7.31
N GLU A 29 13.62 -9.68 7.68
CA GLU A 29 12.48 -9.76 6.77
C GLU A 29 12.09 -8.39 6.21
N GLN A 30 12.03 -7.37 7.06
CA GLN A 30 11.72 -5.99 6.65
C GLN A 30 12.80 -5.43 5.72
N TYR A 31 14.06 -5.74 6.00
CA TYR A 31 15.18 -5.33 5.17
C TYR A 31 15.20 -6.05 3.81
N GLN A 32 14.92 -7.35 3.77
CA GLN A 32 14.78 -8.09 2.51
C GLN A 32 13.58 -7.61 1.67
N LEU A 33 12.47 -7.25 2.33
CA LEU A 33 11.32 -6.66 1.67
C LEU A 33 11.70 -5.29 1.06
N LEU A 34 12.41 -4.44 1.80
CA LEU A 34 12.91 -3.17 1.29
C LEU A 34 13.78 -3.37 0.04
N LEU A 35 14.73 -4.30 0.06
CA LEU A 35 15.55 -4.63 -1.12
C LEU A 35 14.71 -5.13 -2.31
N THR A 36 13.69 -5.94 -2.05
CA THR A 36 12.76 -6.43 -3.07
C THR A 36 11.96 -5.28 -3.71
N ARG A 37 11.46 -4.33 -2.90
CA ARG A 37 10.74 -3.16 -3.41
C ARG A 37 11.65 -2.22 -4.18
N LEU A 38 12.89 -2.02 -3.74
CA LEU A 38 13.90 -1.26 -4.48
C LEU A 38 14.17 -1.90 -5.85
N ARG A 39 14.30 -3.23 -5.94
CA ARG A 39 14.45 -3.95 -7.23
C ARG A 39 13.24 -3.74 -8.14
N ALA A 40 12.03 -3.93 -7.62
CA ALA A 40 10.81 -3.71 -8.39
C ALA A 40 10.70 -2.26 -8.93
N LEU A 41 11.10 -1.27 -8.14
CA LEU A 41 11.17 0.12 -8.59
C LEU A 41 12.23 0.35 -9.67
N ALA A 42 13.40 -0.27 -9.55
CA ALA A 42 14.45 -0.20 -10.56
C ALA A 42 14.05 -0.87 -11.90
N ASP A 43 13.25 -1.92 -11.86
CA ASP A 43 12.78 -2.65 -13.04
C ASP A 43 11.56 -1.99 -13.70
N THR A 44 10.94 -1.02 -13.04
CA THR A 44 9.76 -0.32 -13.56
C THR A 44 10.10 0.53 -14.79
N PRO A 45 9.29 0.49 -15.87
CA PRO A 45 9.47 1.37 -17.02
C PRO A 45 9.37 2.85 -16.61
N PRO A 46 10.39 3.68 -16.90
CA PRO A 46 10.44 5.07 -16.45
C PRO A 46 9.41 5.98 -17.13
N ASP A 47 8.83 5.54 -18.25
CA ASP A 47 7.79 6.29 -18.96
C ASP A 47 6.40 6.04 -18.36
N ASP A 48 6.24 4.97 -17.57
CA ASP A 48 5.02 4.68 -16.83
C ASP A 48 5.06 5.37 -15.46
N SER A 49 4.72 6.66 -15.46
CA SER A 49 4.66 7.49 -14.26
C SER A 49 3.74 6.93 -13.16
N ARG A 50 2.74 6.10 -13.51
CA ARG A 50 1.83 5.48 -12.54
C ARG A 50 2.50 4.27 -11.89
N ALA A 51 3.13 3.42 -12.68
CA ALA A 51 3.89 2.28 -12.17
C ALA A 51 5.07 2.73 -11.30
N VAL A 52 5.80 3.78 -11.68
CA VAL A 52 6.91 4.33 -10.88
C VAL A 52 6.42 4.85 -9.53
N ARG A 53 5.29 5.60 -9.52
CA ARG A 53 4.68 6.07 -8.27
C ARG A 53 4.26 4.91 -7.36
N ARG A 54 3.67 3.86 -7.93
CA ARG A 54 3.27 2.65 -7.18
C ARG A 54 4.48 1.93 -6.57
N ALA A 55 5.53 1.71 -7.37
CA ALA A 55 6.72 1.03 -6.90
C ALA A 55 7.49 1.86 -5.85
N PHE A 56 7.52 3.18 -6.01
CA PHE A 56 8.14 4.08 -5.03
C PHE A 56 7.36 4.14 -3.71
N GLN A 57 6.03 4.13 -3.77
CA GLN A 57 5.21 4.05 -2.56
C GLN A 57 5.45 2.76 -1.77
N ALA A 58 5.62 1.63 -2.46
CA ALA A 58 5.96 0.36 -1.80
C ALA A 58 7.31 0.42 -1.08
N VAL A 59 8.30 1.16 -1.61
CA VAL A 59 9.58 1.42 -0.92
C VAL A 59 9.37 2.27 0.33
N ARG A 60 8.54 3.33 0.25
CA ARG A 60 8.23 4.20 1.40
C ARG A 60 7.59 3.44 2.56
N LEU A 61 6.64 2.55 2.27
CA LEU A 61 5.96 1.74 3.29
C LEU A 61 6.93 0.84 4.07
N CYS A 62 7.99 0.35 3.43
CA CYS A 62 9.02 -0.47 4.09
C CYS A 62 9.89 0.33 5.08
N LEU A 63 9.87 1.66 5.00
CA LEU A 63 10.66 2.57 5.84
C LEU A 63 9.86 3.11 7.03
N LEU A 64 8.55 2.85 7.10
CA LEU A 64 7.71 3.29 8.20
C LEU A 64 8.08 2.69 9.57
N PRO A 65 8.61 1.45 9.68
CA PRO A 65 9.05 0.92 10.97
C PRO A 65 10.26 1.65 11.58
N LEU A 66 10.92 2.55 10.84
CA LEU A 66 12.03 3.33 11.37
C LEU A 66 11.56 4.33 12.45
N PRO A 67 12.39 4.61 13.47
CA PRO A 67 12.10 5.64 14.46
C PRO A 67 11.78 7.00 13.84
N PHE A 68 10.87 7.77 14.44
CA PHE A 68 10.44 9.08 13.92
C PHE A 68 11.56 10.11 13.80
N ASP A 69 12.60 10.00 14.62
CA ASP A 69 13.80 10.84 14.59
C ASP A 69 14.84 10.36 13.56
N HIS A 70 14.59 9.25 12.87
CA HIS A 70 15.48 8.75 11.84
C HIS A 70 15.43 9.65 10.59
N PRO A 71 16.57 10.11 10.03
CA PRO A 71 16.58 11.08 8.93
C PRO A 71 15.87 10.60 7.66
N VAL A 72 15.87 9.28 7.42
CA VAL A 72 15.11 8.65 6.32
C VAL A 72 13.61 8.67 6.59
N ARG A 73 13.17 8.51 7.85
CA ARG A 73 11.75 8.57 8.24
C ARG A 73 11.23 9.99 8.11
N GLU A 74 11.97 10.97 8.60
CA GLU A 74 11.68 12.41 8.45
C GLU A 74 11.54 12.81 6.98
N ALA A 75 12.44 12.33 6.11
CA ALA A 75 12.36 12.61 4.68
C ALA A 75 11.16 11.95 4.00
N VAL A 76 10.83 10.71 4.36
CA VAL A 76 9.64 10.00 3.86
C VAL A 76 8.36 10.75 4.23
N ASP A 77 8.28 11.28 5.45
CA ASP A 77 7.12 12.07 5.92
C ASP A 77 7.08 13.45 5.23
N SER A 78 8.24 14.10 5.01
CA SER A 78 8.34 15.40 4.32
C SER A 78 7.91 15.37 2.85
N VAL A 79 8.02 14.21 2.18
CA VAL A 79 7.58 14.03 0.78
C VAL A 79 6.05 14.15 0.63
N ARG A 80 5.28 14.02 1.72
CA ARG A 80 3.82 14.15 1.69
C ARG A 80 3.29 15.55 1.33
N LEU A 81 4.14 16.58 1.37
CA LEU A 81 3.71 17.98 1.23
C LEU A 81 3.88 18.60 -0.17
N VAL A 82 4.36 17.87 -1.18
CA VAL A 82 4.52 18.42 -2.55
C VAL A 82 3.94 17.47 -3.60
N ALA A 83 2.63 17.53 -3.76
CA ALA A 83 1.94 16.94 -4.91
C ALA A 83 2.09 17.87 -6.12
N THR A 84 3.17 17.74 -6.90
CA THR A 84 3.25 18.12 -8.34
C THR A 84 4.70 18.01 -8.86
N ALA A 85 5.13 16.84 -9.34
CA ALA A 85 6.24 16.73 -10.30
C ALA A 85 6.19 15.36 -11.02
N PRO A 86 6.63 15.25 -12.28
CA PRO A 86 6.77 13.97 -12.96
C PRO A 86 7.97 13.19 -12.40
N VAL A 87 7.69 12.27 -11.46
CA VAL A 87 8.66 11.52 -10.64
C VAL A 87 9.38 10.38 -11.41
N SER A 88 9.22 10.26 -12.72
CA SER A 88 9.27 8.93 -13.34
C SER A 88 10.68 8.42 -13.72
N LEU A 89 11.48 9.19 -14.47
CA LEU A 89 12.82 8.75 -14.90
C LEU A 89 13.93 8.90 -13.83
N PRO A 90 14.04 10.04 -13.10
CA PRO A 90 15.12 10.24 -12.13
C PRO A 90 15.10 9.25 -10.96
N VAL A 91 13.90 8.86 -10.49
CA VAL A 91 13.72 7.91 -9.37
C VAL A 91 14.14 6.49 -9.77
N VAL A 92 13.77 6.03 -10.97
CA VAL A 92 14.17 4.71 -11.47
C VAL A 92 15.71 4.63 -11.61
N LEU A 93 16.33 5.66 -12.19
CA LEU A 93 17.79 5.70 -12.36
C LEU A 93 18.54 5.73 -11.02
N ARG A 94 18.09 6.54 -10.06
CA ARG A 94 18.69 6.58 -8.71
C ARG A 94 18.52 5.26 -7.96
N THR A 95 17.40 4.58 -8.14
CA THR A 95 17.17 3.26 -7.52
C THR A 95 18.12 2.20 -8.08
N ARG A 96 18.36 2.21 -9.40
CA ARG A 96 19.36 1.31 -10.04
C ARG A 96 20.77 1.55 -9.52
N GLU A 97 21.17 2.82 -9.37
CA GLU A 97 22.47 3.19 -8.79
C GLU A 97 22.62 2.73 -7.33
N LEU A 98 21.58 2.89 -6.52
CA LEU A 98 21.53 2.39 -5.14
C LEU A 98 21.69 0.86 -5.08
N LEU A 99 20.94 0.13 -5.90
CA LEU A 99 21.05 -1.34 -5.95
C LEU A 99 22.42 -1.82 -6.41
N THR A 100 23.05 -1.11 -7.34
CA THR A 100 24.41 -1.44 -7.82
C THR A 100 25.43 -1.30 -6.69
N ARG A 101 25.29 -0.29 -5.82
CA ARG A 101 26.13 -0.14 -4.61
C ARG A 101 25.88 -1.23 -3.58
N LEU A 102 24.62 -1.64 -3.41
CA LEU A 102 24.22 -2.69 -2.47
C LEU A 102 24.70 -4.09 -2.87
N THR A 103 24.73 -4.40 -4.16
CA THR A 103 25.20 -5.70 -4.68
C THR A 103 26.72 -5.77 -4.82
N ALA A 104 27.40 -4.62 -4.85
CA ALA A 104 28.86 -4.52 -4.91
C ALA A 104 29.57 -4.67 -3.54
N GLY A 105 28.90 -5.21 -2.52
CA GLY A 105 29.49 -5.41 -1.18
C GLY A 105 30.83 -6.18 -1.22
N PRO A 106 31.76 -5.89 -0.29
CA PRO A 106 33.10 -6.48 -0.30
C PRO A 106 33.01 -8.00 -0.14
N ALA A 107 33.70 -8.72 -1.02
CA ALA A 107 33.72 -10.17 -1.05
C ALA A 107 34.06 -10.77 0.32
N SER A 108 33.21 -11.66 0.85
CA SER A 108 33.59 -12.86 1.63
C SER A 108 32.39 -13.69 2.11
N THR A 109 32.47 -15.01 1.88
CA THR A 109 31.82 -16.12 2.60
C THR A 109 32.95 -17.06 3.09
N PRO A 110 32.77 -18.05 4.02
CA PRO A 110 31.53 -18.66 4.53
C PRO A 110 31.47 -19.01 6.05
N ALA A 111 30.27 -19.37 6.54
CA ALA A 111 29.91 -20.61 7.30
C ALA A 111 28.67 -20.41 8.20
N LEU A 112 27.62 -21.21 7.98
CA LEU A 112 26.39 -21.25 8.82
C LEU A 112 26.59 -22.01 10.13
N PRO A 113 25.88 -21.63 11.20
CA PRO A 113 25.23 -22.57 12.11
C PRO A 113 23.71 -22.60 11.88
N ALA A 114 23.09 -23.69 12.33
CA ALA A 114 21.74 -24.15 12.00
C ALA A 114 20.61 -23.11 12.18
N ALA A 115 19.70 -23.08 11.21
CA ALA A 115 18.58 -22.15 11.14
C ALA A 115 17.53 -22.42 12.25
N PRO A 116 17.06 -21.39 12.97
CA PRO A 116 15.82 -21.46 13.75
C PRO A 116 14.60 -21.65 12.82
N PRO A 117 13.45 -22.14 13.32
CA PRO A 117 12.25 -22.32 12.51
C PRO A 117 11.84 -20.98 11.87
N ALA A 118 11.61 -21.00 10.56
CA ALA A 118 11.32 -19.81 9.77
C ALA A 118 10.09 -19.06 10.29
N PRO A 119 10.16 -17.73 10.46
CA PRO A 119 8.99 -16.90 10.71
C PRO A 119 8.01 -16.98 9.51
N PRO A 120 6.71 -16.69 9.72
CA PRO A 120 5.71 -16.80 8.67
C PRO A 120 6.07 -15.91 7.47
N ASP A 121 6.03 -16.50 6.28
CA ASP A 121 6.27 -15.82 5.01
C ASP A 121 5.28 -14.65 4.83
N THR A 122 5.76 -13.44 4.61
CA THR A 122 4.92 -12.26 4.32
C THR A 122 3.96 -12.51 3.16
N ALA A 123 4.37 -13.31 2.16
CA ALA A 123 3.48 -13.73 1.09
C ALA A 123 2.35 -14.64 1.59
N ALA A 124 2.65 -15.51 2.56
CA ALA A 124 1.62 -16.32 3.22
C ALA A 124 0.68 -15.46 4.08
N ILE A 125 1.17 -14.39 4.72
CA ILE A 125 0.33 -13.44 5.47
C ILE A 125 -0.59 -12.68 4.50
N ILE A 126 -0.06 -12.13 3.41
CA ILE A 126 -0.85 -11.44 2.38
C ILE A 126 -1.87 -12.39 1.78
N ALA A 127 -1.46 -13.59 1.37
CA ALA A 127 -2.37 -14.60 0.81
C ALA A 127 -3.46 -15.00 1.83
N ALA A 128 -3.12 -15.10 3.11
CA ALA A 128 -4.10 -15.38 4.17
C ALA A 128 -5.10 -14.23 4.34
N VAL A 129 -4.66 -12.97 4.22
CA VAL A 129 -5.53 -11.78 4.25
C VAL A 129 -6.41 -11.75 3.01
N GLU A 130 -5.86 -11.89 1.80
CA GLU A 130 -6.61 -11.92 0.55
C GLU A 130 -7.66 -13.05 0.56
N HIS A 131 -7.25 -14.26 0.96
CA HIS A 131 -8.17 -15.39 1.10
C HIS A 131 -9.27 -15.12 2.14
N ARG A 132 -8.95 -14.45 3.26
CA ARG A 132 -9.97 -14.04 4.24
C ARG A 132 -10.96 -13.06 3.62
N LEU A 133 -10.48 -12.04 2.91
CA LEU A 133 -11.30 -10.99 2.32
C LEU A 133 -12.21 -11.55 1.21
N LEU A 134 -11.71 -12.47 0.38
CA LEU A 134 -12.47 -13.13 -0.68
C LEU A 134 -13.63 -14.00 -0.17
N ARG A 135 -13.60 -14.46 1.10
CA ARG A 135 -14.73 -15.20 1.70
C ARG A 135 -15.88 -14.30 2.14
N THR A 136 -15.73 -12.99 2.08
CA THR A 136 -16.81 -12.05 2.38
C THR A 136 -17.91 -12.18 1.32
N PRO A 137 -19.20 -12.10 1.70
CA PRO A 137 -20.29 -12.01 0.71
C PRO A 137 -20.00 -10.94 -0.33
N ALA A 138 -20.10 -11.30 -1.61
CA ALA A 138 -19.65 -10.45 -2.71
C ALA A 138 -20.42 -10.76 -3.99
N LEU A 139 -20.82 -9.69 -4.67
CA LEU A 139 -21.42 -9.74 -5.99
C LEU A 139 -20.36 -10.02 -7.05
N SER A 140 -20.75 -10.74 -8.10
CA SER A 140 -19.97 -10.92 -9.31
C SER A 140 -19.97 -9.67 -10.18
N ALA A 141 -18.99 -9.57 -11.08
CA ALA A 141 -18.96 -8.53 -12.11
C ALA A 141 -20.23 -8.47 -12.97
N ALA A 142 -20.87 -9.62 -13.23
CA ALA A 142 -22.09 -9.70 -14.02
C ALA A 142 -23.28 -9.08 -13.28
N GLU A 143 -23.42 -9.37 -11.98
CA GLU A 143 -24.47 -8.80 -11.13
C GLU A 143 -24.31 -7.28 -11.00
N VAL A 144 -23.09 -6.80 -10.76
CA VAL A 144 -22.81 -5.35 -10.69
C VAL A 144 -23.11 -4.68 -12.02
N ARG A 145 -22.66 -5.25 -13.15
CA ARG A 145 -22.96 -4.71 -14.48
C ARG A 145 -24.46 -4.64 -14.76
N GLY A 146 -25.22 -5.62 -14.28
CA GLY A 146 -26.69 -5.63 -14.36
C GLY A 146 -27.32 -4.44 -13.62
N ARG A 147 -26.82 -4.07 -12.43
CA ARG A 147 -27.30 -2.92 -11.66
C ARG A 147 -27.08 -1.58 -12.37
N TYR A 148 -26.00 -1.48 -13.14
CA TYR A 148 -25.66 -0.27 -13.90
C TYR A 148 -26.13 -0.31 -15.36
N LEU A 149 -27.00 -1.24 -15.75
CA LEU A 149 -27.52 -1.38 -17.12
C LEU A 149 -26.40 -1.41 -18.18
N GLY A 150 -25.27 -2.04 -17.85
CA GLY A 150 -24.10 -2.11 -18.75
C GLY A 150 -23.17 -0.89 -18.71
N SER A 151 -23.53 0.17 -17.98
CA SER A 151 -22.63 1.30 -17.72
C SER A 151 -21.53 0.91 -16.72
N ALA A 152 -20.41 1.63 -16.76
CA ALA A 152 -19.31 1.38 -15.84
C ALA A 152 -19.73 1.72 -14.39
N PRO A 153 -19.46 0.83 -13.41
CA PRO A 153 -19.65 1.17 -12.00
C PRO A 153 -18.73 2.33 -11.58
N PRO A 154 -19.04 3.02 -10.47
CA PRO A 154 -18.14 4.01 -9.87
C PRO A 154 -16.74 3.40 -9.63
N PRO A 155 -15.66 4.11 -9.99
CA PRO A 155 -14.31 3.61 -9.82
C PRO A 155 -13.92 3.41 -8.34
N GLU A 156 -14.62 4.07 -7.41
CA GLU A 156 -14.40 3.94 -5.97
C GLU A 156 -14.95 2.63 -5.38
N LEU A 157 -15.65 1.79 -6.16
CA LEU A 157 -16.04 0.48 -5.67
C LEU A 157 -14.82 -0.42 -5.52
N ILE A 158 -14.69 -1.01 -4.34
CA ILE A 158 -13.74 -2.07 -4.06
C ILE A 158 -14.05 -3.25 -4.98
N ARG A 159 -13.05 -3.57 -5.81
CA ARG A 159 -13.07 -4.68 -6.76
C ARG A 159 -11.89 -5.60 -6.46
N LEU A 160 -12.18 -6.76 -5.88
CA LEU A 160 -11.19 -7.77 -5.55
C LEU A 160 -11.08 -8.76 -6.71
N ALA A 161 -9.86 -8.99 -7.19
CA ALA A 161 -9.63 -9.97 -8.25
C ALA A 161 -9.53 -11.37 -7.63
N ASP A 162 -10.56 -12.20 -7.83
CA ASP A 162 -10.55 -13.61 -7.45
C ASP A 162 -9.97 -14.45 -8.60
N PRO A 163 -8.97 -15.31 -8.34
CA PRO A 163 -8.33 -16.11 -9.39
C PRO A 163 -9.28 -17.12 -10.05
N ASP A 164 -10.31 -17.59 -9.33
CA ASP A 164 -11.23 -18.62 -9.80
C ASP A 164 -12.56 -18.02 -10.29
N LEU A 165 -13.03 -16.97 -9.61
CA LEU A 165 -14.37 -16.40 -9.81
C LEU A 165 -14.37 -15.03 -10.51
N GLY A 166 -13.18 -14.48 -10.81
CA GLY A 166 -13.02 -13.17 -11.45
C GLY A 166 -13.32 -12.00 -10.50
N ASP A 167 -13.65 -10.83 -11.03
CA ASP A 167 -13.88 -9.64 -10.19
C ASP A 167 -15.07 -9.84 -9.22
N ARG A 168 -14.77 -9.64 -7.92
CA ARG A 168 -15.71 -9.72 -6.81
C ARG A 168 -15.86 -8.35 -6.14
N TYR A 169 -17.09 -7.95 -5.89
CA TYR A 169 -17.44 -6.70 -5.25
C TYR A 169 -18.08 -7.02 -3.89
N PRO A 170 -17.38 -6.79 -2.77
CA PRO A 170 -17.95 -7.01 -1.44
C PRO A 170 -19.34 -6.39 -1.30
N GLU A 171 -20.31 -7.19 -0.86
CA GLU A 171 -21.74 -6.83 -0.88
C GLU A 171 -22.07 -5.65 0.04
N PHE A 172 -21.30 -5.45 1.11
CA PHE A 172 -21.52 -4.37 2.08
C PHE A 172 -21.50 -2.97 1.47
N GLN A 173 -20.88 -2.82 0.29
CA GLN A 173 -20.81 -1.55 -0.41
C GLN A 173 -22.18 -1.08 -0.91
N PHE A 174 -23.17 -1.97 -0.98
CA PHE A 174 -24.48 -1.72 -1.55
C PHE A 174 -25.58 -1.78 -0.49
N GLU A 175 -26.62 -0.98 -0.72
CA GLU A 175 -27.84 -1.05 0.05
C GLU A 175 -28.51 -2.44 -0.07
N PRO A 176 -29.15 -2.93 1.00
CA PRO A 176 -29.90 -4.18 0.98
C PRO A 176 -30.96 -4.21 -0.13
N GLY A 177 -31.23 -5.39 -0.69
CA GLY A 177 -32.27 -5.55 -1.72
C GLY A 177 -31.85 -5.12 -3.12
N GLY A 178 -30.56 -4.88 -3.36
CA GLY A 178 -30.05 -4.56 -4.70
C GLY A 178 -29.96 -3.07 -5.00
N GLY A 179 -29.96 -2.23 -3.96
CA GLY A 179 -29.92 -0.77 -4.10
C GLY A 179 -28.56 -0.23 -4.52
N ALA A 180 -28.48 1.10 -4.53
CA ALA A 180 -27.28 1.85 -4.89
C ALA A 180 -26.15 1.58 -3.90
N PRO A 181 -24.89 1.86 -4.26
CA PRO A 181 -23.82 1.88 -3.28
C PRO A 181 -24.05 2.98 -2.24
N TYR A 182 -23.66 2.73 -1.00
CA TYR A 182 -23.70 3.76 0.04
C TYR A 182 -22.76 4.92 -0.32
N GLU A 183 -23.25 6.17 -0.25
CA GLU A 183 -22.44 7.35 -0.57
C GLU A 183 -21.20 7.45 0.33
N VAL A 184 -21.35 7.18 1.63
CA VAL A 184 -20.23 7.14 2.59
C VAL A 184 -19.18 6.10 2.22
N VAL A 185 -19.58 4.95 1.65
CA VAL A 185 -18.62 3.93 1.21
C VAL A 185 -17.81 4.44 0.03
N LEU A 186 -18.45 5.09 -0.93
CA LEU A 186 -17.74 5.68 -2.08
C LEU A 186 -16.79 6.79 -1.64
N GLU A 187 -17.20 7.63 -0.68
CA GLU A 187 -16.36 8.71 -0.15
C GLU A 187 -15.13 8.18 0.58
N VAL A 188 -15.31 7.25 1.51
CA VAL A 188 -14.21 6.60 2.23
C VAL A 188 -13.28 5.87 1.25
N ASN A 189 -13.83 5.12 0.30
CA ASN A 189 -13.02 4.40 -0.68
C ASN A 189 -12.22 5.35 -1.58
N ARG A 190 -12.73 6.55 -1.85
CA ARG A 190 -11.98 7.60 -2.54
C ARG A 190 -10.80 8.07 -1.71
N VAL A 191 -11.00 8.31 -0.42
CA VAL A 191 -9.92 8.70 0.52
C VAL A 191 -8.86 7.62 0.59
N LEU A 192 -9.27 6.34 0.65
CA LEU A 192 -8.39 5.18 0.70
C LEU A 192 -7.82 4.77 -0.66
N LEU A 193 -8.16 5.48 -1.76
CA LEU A 193 -7.72 5.18 -3.11
C LEU A 193 -8.02 3.72 -3.52
N ALA A 194 -9.25 3.25 -3.28
CA ALA A 194 -9.66 1.87 -3.56
C ALA A 194 -9.53 1.46 -5.04
N ASP A 195 -9.49 2.43 -5.96
CA ASP A 195 -9.21 2.18 -7.38
C ASP A 195 -7.76 1.75 -7.64
N ALA A 196 -6.84 2.13 -6.73
CA ALA A 196 -5.43 1.80 -6.76
C ALA A 196 -5.06 0.67 -5.79
N ASP A 197 -5.67 0.61 -4.61
CA ASP A 197 -5.48 -0.43 -3.60
C ASP A 197 -6.83 -0.97 -3.06
N PRO A 198 -7.52 -1.82 -3.84
CA PRO A 198 -8.80 -2.38 -3.42
C PRO A 198 -8.66 -3.36 -2.25
N TRP A 199 -7.48 -4.00 -2.09
CA TRP A 199 -7.24 -4.94 -1.00
C TRP A 199 -7.02 -4.21 0.32
N GLY A 200 -6.25 -3.13 0.33
CA GLY A 200 -6.08 -2.27 1.50
C GLY A 200 -7.40 -1.62 1.93
N ALA A 201 -8.18 -1.11 0.98
CA ALA A 201 -9.52 -0.57 1.26
C ALA A 201 -10.46 -1.65 1.82
N ALA A 202 -10.45 -2.86 1.27
CA ALA A 202 -11.24 -3.98 1.80
C ALA A 202 -10.82 -4.38 3.22
N ASP A 203 -9.51 -4.47 3.48
CA ASP A 203 -9.00 -4.79 4.81
C ASP A 203 -9.39 -3.72 5.83
N TRP A 204 -9.31 -2.43 5.46
CA TRP A 204 -9.76 -1.34 6.31
C TRP A 204 -11.21 -1.48 6.77
N TRP A 205 -12.12 -1.85 5.87
CA TRP A 205 -13.54 -2.02 6.17
C TRP A 205 -13.86 -3.27 6.99
N LEU A 206 -13.14 -4.37 6.72
CA LEU A 206 -13.50 -5.71 7.18
C LEU A 206 -12.66 -6.18 8.39
N SER A 207 -11.55 -5.50 8.68
CA SER A 207 -10.69 -5.77 9.83
C SER A 207 -10.92 -4.76 10.95
N GLY A 208 -10.49 -5.11 12.17
CA GLY A 208 -10.63 -4.23 13.34
C GLY A 208 -9.88 -2.91 13.17
N ASN A 209 -10.57 -1.79 13.41
CA ASN A 209 -10.00 -0.46 13.26
C ASN A 209 -9.88 0.25 14.62
N ALA A 210 -8.65 0.55 15.03
CA ALA A 210 -8.35 1.12 16.34
C ALA A 210 -8.96 2.52 16.55
N TRP A 211 -9.08 3.34 15.50
CA TRP A 211 -9.74 4.66 15.57
C TRP A 211 -11.26 4.56 15.72
N LEU A 212 -11.84 3.39 15.44
CA LEU A 212 -13.28 3.12 15.50
C LEU A 212 -13.64 2.09 16.58
N GLY A 213 -12.84 2.02 17.65
CA GLY A 213 -13.11 1.18 18.83
C GLY A 213 -12.73 -0.29 18.66
N GLY A 214 -11.89 -0.62 17.66
CA GLY A 214 -11.29 -1.94 17.47
C GLY A 214 -12.17 -2.95 16.71
N GLY A 215 -13.42 -2.60 16.42
CA GLY A 215 -14.31 -3.39 15.56
C GLY A 215 -14.15 -3.06 14.07
N PRO A 216 -14.74 -3.86 13.16
CA PRO A 216 -14.65 -3.60 11.74
C PRO A 216 -15.56 -2.43 11.33
N PRO A 217 -15.05 -1.44 10.58
CA PRO A 217 -15.83 -0.26 10.17
C PRO A 217 -17.14 -0.60 9.44
N VAL A 218 -17.20 -1.73 8.73
CA VAL A 218 -18.43 -2.17 8.05
C VAL A 218 -19.61 -2.35 9.01
N ALA A 219 -19.35 -2.74 10.26
CA ALA A 219 -20.39 -2.93 11.28
C ALA A 219 -20.98 -1.60 11.79
N LEU A 220 -20.39 -0.47 11.41
CA LEU A 220 -20.83 0.86 11.81
C LEU A 220 -21.68 1.55 10.73
N LEU A 221 -21.76 0.98 9.52
CA LEU A 221 -22.62 1.49 8.44
C LEU A 221 -24.08 1.55 8.90
N GLY A 222 -24.70 2.72 8.77
CA GLY A 222 -26.08 2.96 9.22
C GLY A 222 -26.29 2.95 10.75
N VAL A 223 -25.24 2.70 11.53
CA VAL A 223 -25.27 2.71 13.01
C VAL A 223 -24.64 3.98 13.56
N ARG A 224 -23.52 4.41 12.97
CA ARG A 224 -22.78 5.63 13.34
C ARG A 224 -22.96 6.71 12.28
N PRO A 225 -22.78 8.00 12.64
CA PRO A 225 -22.75 9.08 11.65
C PRO A 225 -21.65 8.85 10.62
N ASP A 226 -21.98 8.98 9.34
CA ASP A 226 -21.07 8.75 8.21
C ASP A 226 -19.76 9.55 8.30
N ARG A 227 -19.84 10.78 8.82
CA ARG A 227 -18.67 11.65 9.06
C ARG A 227 -17.61 11.02 9.98
N GLU A 228 -17.99 10.12 10.88
CA GLU A 228 -17.04 9.42 11.75
C GLU A 228 -16.22 8.39 10.95
N LEU A 229 -16.85 7.69 10.00
CA LEU A 229 -16.18 6.76 9.09
C LEU A 229 -15.24 7.50 8.14
N VAL A 230 -15.71 8.61 7.55
CA VAL A 230 -14.88 9.47 6.70
C VAL A 230 -13.71 10.05 7.49
N GLY A 231 -13.96 10.57 8.68
CA GLY A 231 -12.92 11.13 9.55
C GLY A 231 -11.85 10.10 9.93
N ALA A 232 -12.23 8.85 10.22
CA ALA A 232 -11.27 7.78 10.50
C ALA A 232 -10.44 7.39 9.28
N ALA A 233 -11.03 7.39 8.08
CA ALA A 233 -10.29 7.14 6.84
C ALA A 233 -9.30 8.27 6.53
N VAL A 234 -9.72 9.52 6.72
CA VAL A 234 -8.85 10.70 6.58
C VAL A 234 -7.71 10.65 7.60
N ALA A 235 -8.01 10.38 8.86
CA ALA A 235 -7.00 10.28 9.91
C ALA A 235 -5.97 9.16 9.67
N LEU A 236 -6.36 8.06 9.02
CA LEU A 236 -5.41 7.04 8.57
C LEU A 236 -4.47 7.62 7.50
N VAL A 237 -5.00 8.30 6.49
CA VAL A 237 -4.20 8.85 5.38
C VAL A 237 -3.33 10.04 5.83
N GLU A 238 -3.78 10.81 6.83
CA GLU A 238 -3.06 11.94 7.41
C GLU A 238 -2.07 11.53 8.52
N GLY A 239 -2.39 10.46 9.25
CA GLY A 239 -1.62 9.95 10.38
C GLY A 239 -0.59 8.89 10.02
N ASP A 240 -0.70 8.26 8.85
CA ASP A 240 0.41 7.52 8.24
C ASP A 240 1.48 8.47 7.77
#